data_AF-A0A7Y0XAF8-F1
#
_entry.id   AF-A0A7Y0XAF8-F1
#
_cell.length_a   1.000
_cell.length_b   1.000
_cell.length_c   1.000
_cell.angle_alpha   90.00
_cell.angle_beta   90.00
_cell.angle_gamma   90.00
#
_symmetry.space_group_name_H-M   'P 1'
#
loop_
_entity.id
_entity.type
_entity.pdbx_description
1 polymer ?
#
loop_
_entity_poly.entity_id
_entity_poly.type
_entity_poly.pdbx_seq_one_letter_code
_entity_poly.pdbx_strand_id
1 'polypeptide(L)'
;HYFLGFTWELAMLFGSLTVVTGPTVIVPLLRTVRPNSTLANILRWEGILIDPLGALFVVMVYEFIVSHSAINSVEVFGTIIAVGVMLGAAS
;
A
#
# COMPACT_ATOMS: atom_id res chain seq x y z
N HIS A 1 11.40 6.94 8.05
CA HIS A 1 11.72 7.45 9.38
C HIS A 1 12.85 8.47 9.33
N TYR A 2 14.11 8.05 9.09
CA TYR A 2 15.28 8.94 9.20
C TYR A 2 15.33 10.12 8.21
N PHE A 3 14.88 9.95 6.96
CA PHE A 3 14.95 11.03 5.95
C PHE A 3 13.74 11.98 5.95
N LEU A 4 12.55 11.48 6.30
CA LEU A 4 11.28 12.20 6.17
C LEU A 4 10.61 12.53 7.51
N GLY A 5 11.20 12.11 8.64
CA GLY A 5 10.61 12.28 9.97
C GLY A 5 9.33 11.46 10.22
N PHE A 6 8.93 10.60 9.28
CA PHE A 6 7.74 9.74 9.41
C PHE A 6 7.81 8.82 10.63
N THR A 7 6.68 8.58 11.30
CA THR A 7 6.59 7.53 12.33
C THR A 7 6.93 6.16 11.71
N TRP A 8 7.26 5.16 12.54
CA TRP A 8 7.65 3.84 12.04
C TRP A 8 6.53 3.17 11.25
N GLU A 9 5.29 3.32 11.70
CA GLU A 9 4.09 2.82 11.04
C GLU A 9 3.94 3.45 9.65
N LEU A 10 4.02 4.78 9.56
CA LEU A 10 3.88 5.50 8.31
C LEU A 10 5.03 5.19 7.35
N ALA A 11 6.25 5.01 7.87
CA ALA A 11 7.42 4.65 7.08
C ALA A 11 7.31 3.21 6.52
N MET A 12 6.83 2.26 7.30
CA MET A 12 6.60 0.89 6.84
C MET A 12 5.47 0.84 5.80
N LEU A 13 4.36 1.55 6.04
CA LEU A 13 3.26 1.64 5.09
C LEU A 13 3.72 2.25 3.77
N PHE A 14 4.43 3.38 3.81
CA PHE A 14 4.98 4.01 2.63
C PHE A 14 5.97 3.12 1.87
N GLY A 15 6.87 2.43 2.59
CA GLY A 15 7.78 1.45 2.00
C GLY A 15 7.02 0.31 1.31
N SER A 16 5.97 -0.23 1.95
CA SER A 16 5.15 -1.30 1.37
C SER A 16 4.44 -0.88 0.09
N LEU A 17 3.98 0.37 0.01
CA LEU A 17 3.31 0.91 -1.17
C LEU A 17 4.29 1.15 -2.33
N THR A 18 5.50 1.61 -2.02
CA THR A 18 6.50 2.00 -3.03
C THR A 18 7.38 0.84 -3.51
N VAL A 19 7.44 -0.28 -2.78
CA VAL A 19 8.23 -1.46 -3.19
C VAL A 19 7.69 -2.12 -4.46
N VAL A 20 6.41 -1.90 -4.75
CA VAL A 20 5.70 -2.53 -5.86
C VAL A 20 5.85 -1.67 -7.10
N THR A 21 6.58 -2.18 -8.08
CA THR A 21 6.57 -1.58 -9.42
C THR A 21 5.41 -2.17 -10.22
N GLY A 22 4.61 -1.31 -10.87
CA GLY A 22 3.50 -1.77 -11.69
C GLY A 22 3.95 -2.45 -13.00
N PRO A 23 3.22 -3.49 -13.48
CA PRO A 23 3.45 -4.08 -14.81
C PRO A 23 3.27 -3.06 -15.95
N THR A 24 2.65 -1.92 -15.64
CA THR A 24 2.47 -0.74 -16.50
C THR A 24 3.79 -0.15 -16.99
N VAL A 25 4.92 -0.33 -16.28
CA VAL A 25 6.22 0.22 -16.68
C VAL A 25 7.06 -0.83 -17.42
N ILE A 26 7.02 -2.09 -16.99
CA ILE A 26 7.85 -3.17 -17.54
C ILE A 26 7.45 -3.51 -18.98
N VAL A 27 6.14 -3.60 -19.27
CA VAL A 27 5.65 -3.99 -20.61
C VAL A 27 6.02 -2.95 -21.70
N PRO A 28 5.87 -1.64 -21.49
CA PRO A 28 6.40 -0.63 -22.42
C PRO A 28 7.92 -0.71 -22.58
N LEU A 29 8.66 -0.91 -21.49
CA LEU A 29 10.13 -0.95 -21.52
C LEU A 29 10.65 -2.09 -22.41
N LEU A 30 10.02 -3.26 -22.32
CA LEU A 30 10.31 -4.41 -23.19
C LEU A 30 10.08 -4.12 -24.68
N ARG A 31 9.10 -3.25 -25.02
CA ARG A 31 8.83 -2.85 -26.41
C ARG A 31 9.89 -1.89 -26.95
N THR A 32 10.44 -1.03 -26.10
CA THR A 32 11.43 -0.01 -26.50
C THR A 32 12.84 -0.58 -26.58
N VAL A 33 13.25 -1.40 -25.61
CA VAL A 33 14.65 -1.88 -25.47
C VAL A 33 14.92 -3.15 -26.30
N ARG A 34 13.87 -3.88 -26.73
CA ARG A 34 13.97 -5.13 -27.52
C ARG A 34 15.02 -6.11 -26.98
N PRO A 35 14.94 -6.51 -25.69
CA PRO A 35 15.89 -7.44 -25.10
C PRO A 35 15.79 -8.85 -25.72
N ASN A 36 16.83 -9.67 -25.50
CA ASN A 36 16.82 -11.09 -25.87
C ASN A 36 15.57 -11.80 -25.27
N SER A 37 15.02 -12.79 -25.97
CA SER A 37 13.78 -13.50 -25.62
C SER A 37 13.79 -14.05 -24.19
N THR A 38 14.93 -14.54 -23.71
CA THR A 38 15.11 -14.98 -22.32
C THR A 38 14.91 -13.85 -21.32
N LEU A 39 15.53 -12.69 -21.55
CA LEU A 39 15.45 -11.55 -20.65
C LEU A 39 14.04 -10.92 -20.68
N ALA A 40 13.42 -10.88 -21.86
CA ALA A 40 12.04 -10.43 -22.00
C ALA A 40 11.04 -11.28 -21.19
N ASN A 41 11.25 -12.60 -21.17
CA ASN A 41 10.42 -13.51 -20.38
C ASN A 41 10.65 -13.32 -18.88
N ILE A 42 11.90 -13.20 -18.42
CA ILE A 42 12.21 -12.98 -17.00
C ILE A 42 11.55 -11.69 -16.49
N LEU A 43 11.74 -10.57 -17.20
CA LEU A 43 11.16 -9.28 -16.82
C LEU A 43 9.63 -9.32 -16.82
N ARG A 44 9.02 -10.03 -17.77
CA ARG A 44 7.56 -10.23 -17.80
C ARG A 44 7.09 -11.02 -16.58
N TRP A 45 7.78 -12.11 -16.22
CA TRP A 45 7.44 -12.92 -15.06
C TRP A 45 7.65 -12.18 -13.74
N GLU A 46 8.71 -11.38 -13.64
CA GLU A 46 8.97 -10.49 -12.51
C GLU A 46 7.78 -9.55 -12.30
N GLY A 47 7.36 -8.84 -13.36
CA GLY A 47 6.22 -7.92 -13.30
C GLY A 47 4.89 -8.59 -12.94
N ILE A 48 4.64 -9.81 -13.43
CA ILE A 48 3.42 -10.56 -13.11
C ILE A 48 3.40 -11.05 -11.66
N LEU A 49 4.55 -11.49 -11.12
CA LEU A 49 4.63 -12.01 -9.76
C LEU A 49 4.68 -10.90 -8.71
N ILE A 50 5.40 -9.80 -8.99
CA ILE A 50 5.60 -8.74 -8.00
C ILE A 50 4.35 -7.92 -7.74
N ASP A 51 3.42 -7.85 -8.71
CA ASP A 51 2.16 -7.12 -8.61
C ASP A 51 1.23 -7.66 -7.48
N PRO A 52 0.80 -8.94 -7.49
CA PRO A 52 -0.01 -9.49 -6.40
C PRO A 52 0.74 -9.59 -5.08
N LEU A 53 2.04 -9.90 -5.10
CA LEU A 53 2.86 -9.93 -3.89
C LEU A 53 2.92 -8.56 -3.21
N GLY A 54 3.00 -7.52 -4.02
CA GLY A 54 2.96 -6.16 -3.56
C GLY A 54 1.66 -5.79 -2.87
N ALA A 55 0.52 -6.11 -3.50
CA ALA A 55 -0.80 -5.90 -2.90
C ALA A 55 -0.93 -6.64 -1.55
N LEU A 56 -0.47 -7.89 -1.49
CA LEU A 56 -0.47 -8.67 -0.25
C LEU A 56 0.41 -8.03 0.84
N PHE A 57 1.58 -7.53 0.46
CA PHE A 57 2.51 -6.91 1.39
C PHE A 57 1.96 -5.61 1.99
N VAL A 58 1.33 -4.77 1.16
CA VAL A 58 0.63 -3.55 1.60
C VAL A 58 -0.48 -3.89 2.59
N VAL A 59 -1.31 -4.87 2.28
CA VAL A 59 -2.41 -5.30 3.16
C VAL A 59 -1.87 -5.83 4.48
N MET A 60 -0.81 -6.65 4.45
CA MET A 60 -0.19 -7.20 5.65
C MET A 60 0.37 -6.11 6.57
N VAL A 61 1.08 -5.12 6.01
CA VAL A 61 1.63 -4.00 6.78
C VAL A 61 0.51 -3.13 7.36
N TYR A 62 -0.54 -2.87 6.57
CA TYR A 62 -1.70 -2.12 7.04
C TYR A 62 -2.41 -2.82 8.21
N GLU A 63 -2.70 -4.12 8.10
CA GLU A 63 -3.30 -4.92 9.17
C GLU A 63 -2.43 -4.94 10.43
N PHE A 64 -1.11 -5.03 10.28
CA PHE A 64 -0.18 -4.96 11.42
C PHE A 64 -0.27 -3.61 12.16
N ILE A 65 -0.41 -2.51 11.44
CA ILE A 65 -0.54 -1.16 12.04
C ILE A 65 -1.91 -1.01 12.72
N VAL A 66 -2.98 -1.47 12.08
CA VAL A 66 -4.35 -1.36 12.62
C VAL A 66 -4.55 -2.24 13.85
N SER A 67 -4.02 -3.48 13.83
CA SER A 67 -4.09 -4.39 14.99
C SER A 67 -3.36 -3.85 16.22
N HIS A 68 -2.24 -3.13 16.04
CA HIS A 68 -1.58 -2.39 17.13
C HIS A 68 -2.38 -1.17 17.61
N SER A 69 -3.25 -0.62 16.77
CA SER A 69 -4.05 0.58 17.08
C SER A 69 -5.40 0.28 17.74
N ALA A 70 -5.72 -0.99 17.98
CA ALA A 70 -7.04 -1.45 18.46
C ALA A 70 -7.50 -0.81 19.80
N ILE A 71 -6.57 -0.29 20.62
CA ILE A 71 -6.91 0.41 21.86
C ILE A 71 -7.59 1.78 21.59
N ASN A 72 -7.37 2.39 20.41
CA ASN A 72 -7.98 3.68 20.03
C ASN A 72 -9.23 3.54 19.14
N SER A 73 -9.46 2.36 18.55
CA SER A 73 -10.55 2.16 17.56
C SER A 73 -11.95 2.36 18.14
N VAL A 74 -12.16 1.97 19.41
CA VAL A 74 -13.46 2.13 20.09
C VAL A 74 -13.76 3.60 20.37
N GLU A 75 -12.75 4.38 20.76
CA GLU A 75 -12.89 5.81 21.06
C GLU A 75 -13.16 6.64 19.79
N VAL A 76 -12.43 6.34 18.70
CA VAL A 76 -12.65 6.98 17.40
C VAL A 76 -14.03 6.64 16.84
N PHE A 77 -14.47 5.38 16.97
CA PHE A 77 -15.81 4.96 16.56
C PHE A 77 -16.91 5.69 17.33
N GLY A 78 -16.77 5.80 18.66
CA GLY A 78 -17.70 6.58 19.49
C GLY A 78 -17.78 8.05 19.06
N THR A 79 -16.65 8.64 18.69
CA THR A 79 -16.57 10.03 18.23
C THR A 79 -17.29 10.24 16.89
N ILE A 80 -17.13 9.32 15.93
CA ILE A 80 -17.81 9.39 14.63
C ILE A 80 -19.33 9.31 14.80
N ILE A 81 -19.82 8.39 15.65
CA ILE A 81 -21.25 8.29 15.95
C ILE A 81 -21.76 9.57 16.61
N ALA A 82 -21.04 10.08 17.61
CA ALA A 82 -21.44 11.29 18.33
C ALA A 82 -21.56 12.52 17.39
N VAL A 83 -20.58 12.71 16.49
CA VAL A 83 -20.60 13.79 15.50
C VAL A 83 -21.76 13.60 14.50
N GLY A 84 -21.99 12.37 14.02
CA GLY A 84 -23.09 12.07 13.12
C GLY A 84 -24.47 12.35 13.73
N VAL A 85 -24.67 11.97 15.00
CA VAL A 85 -25.93 12.23 15.73
C VAL A 85 -26.10 13.73 15.99
N MET A 86 -25.05 14.44 16.38
CA MET A 86 -25.09 15.90 16.60
C MET A 86 -25.47 16.66 15.33
N LEU A 87 -24.83 16.33 14.19
CA LEU A 87 -25.14 16.95 12.91
C LEU A 87 -26.56 16.61 12.44
N GLY A 88 -26.98 15.35 12.60
CA GLY A 88 -28.33 14.90 12.22
C GLY A 88 -29.44 15.45 13.11
N ALA A 89 -29.15 15.79 14.37
CA ALA A 89 -30.11 16.44 15.26
C ALA A 89 -30.20 17.96 15.03
N ALA A 90 -29.18 18.56 14.41
CA ALA A 90 -29.12 19.99 14.10
C ALA A 90 -29.70 20.35 12.72
N SER A 91 -29.84 19.37 11.81
CA SER A 91 -30.49 19.50 10.50
C SER A 91 -32.00 19.28 10.57
#